data_AF-A0A932U9U1-F1
#
_entry.id   AF-A0A932U9U1-F1
#
_cell.length_a   1.000
_cell.length_b   1.000
_cell.length_c   1.000
_cell.angle_alpha   90.00
_cell.angle_beta   90.00
_cell.angle_gamma   90.00
#
_symmetry.space_group_name_H-M   'P 1'
#
loop_
_entity.id
_entity.type
_entity.pdbx_description
1 polymer ?
#
loop_
_entity_poly.entity_id
_entity_poly.type
_entity_poly.pdbx_seq_one_letter_code
_entity_poly.pdbx_strand_id
1 'polypeptide(L)'
;MGQGRTDDVLTLLRRYATYVATREDATYGYIREYGHPMYLFYLAEMHRQLSQLTGEPQYRAKYLRAVDSIVTQAHELRWQQYAGDGQYLDPDPLYTGLFVEALLDAYHDTGDAKYRRTADGAMAALPAMLAPLDLDPVPKDDLVIIASAIALYADRTDSRDPALLAPAERIFRHVWSLHDPATGRWYYSADELRQGLYNGSSAYYQLSATLFLMHRSEHVRAVFPHHYARFRQALPTLLSTVESELLPSGGFSFEPDYPDYTESAAQVLWAFEIYDRAFATDHQELKDRIVANLQRLQHGDGSFSATPGSSTTGLMYSDAIGWALANWVAAQYPRLSPVPFRIALPVVGGNSDRPPESALVTRQPASHSPNVQ
;
A
#
# COMPACT_ATOMS: atom_id res chain seq x y z
N MET A 1 -16.17 -21.40 -7.09
CA MET A 1 -15.86 -21.27 -5.65
C MET A 1 -15.47 -19.84 -5.21
N GLY A 2 -15.19 -18.88 -6.11
CA GLY A 2 -14.76 -17.53 -5.71
C GLY A 2 -15.82 -16.58 -5.11
N GLN A 3 -17.12 -16.81 -5.38
CA GLN A 3 -18.18 -15.91 -4.89
C GLN A 3 -18.42 -16.04 -3.38
N GLY A 4 -18.40 -17.26 -2.83
CA GLY A 4 -18.60 -17.49 -1.39
C GLY A 4 -17.54 -16.81 -0.51
N ARG A 5 -16.25 -16.86 -0.90
CA ARG A 5 -15.18 -16.16 -0.17
C ARG A 5 -15.35 -14.65 -0.19
N THR A 6 -15.80 -14.12 -1.32
CA THR A 6 -16.03 -12.67 -1.47
C THR A 6 -17.12 -12.20 -0.51
N ASP A 7 -18.21 -12.98 -0.40
CA ASP A 7 -19.31 -12.72 0.52
C ASP A 7 -18.89 -12.86 1.99
N ASP A 8 -18.03 -13.83 2.30
CA ASP A 8 -17.47 -14.02 3.64
C ASP A 8 -16.65 -12.80 4.09
N VAL A 9 -15.73 -12.32 3.25
CA VAL A 9 -14.89 -11.16 3.60
C VAL A 9 -15.72 -9.87 3.64
N LEU A 10 -16.70 -9.71 2.74
CA LEU A 10 -17.64 -8.58 2.82
C LEU A 10 -18.43 -8.61 4.14
N THR A 11 -18.80 -9.78 4.64
CA THR A 11 -19.46 -9.94 5.94
C THR A 11 -18.55 -9.54 7.09
N LEU A 12 -17.28 -9.99 7.09
CA LEU A 12 -16.27 -9.56 8.07
C LEU A 12 -16.15 -8.04 8.08
N LEU A 13 -15.98 -7.44 6.90
CA LEU A 13 -15.82 -6.01 6.72
C LEU A 13 -17.03 -5.21 7.23
N ARG A 14 -18.26 -5.65 6.94
CA ARG A 14 -19.48 -4.98 7.42
C ARG A 14 -19.62 -5.01 8.94
N ARG A 15 -19.26 -6.14 9.57
CA ARG A 15 -19.25 -6.27 11.04
C ARG A 15 -18.22 -5.35 11.67
N TYR A 16 -17.02 -5.29 11.09
CA TYR A 16 -15.96 -4.41 11.55
C TYR A 16 -16.32 -2.92 11.37
N ALA A 17 -16.90 -2.53 10.23
CA ALA A 17 -17.40 -1.17 10.02
C ALA A 17 -18.48 -0.78 11.05
N THR A 18 -19.33 -1.73 11.46
CA THR A 18 -20.31 -1.53 12.55
C THR A 18 -19.60 -1.29 13.88
N TYR A 19 -18.61 -2.11 14.23
CA TYR A 19 -17.80 -1.92 15.44
C TYR A 19 -17.16 -0.53 15.49
N VAL A 20 -16.43 -0.15 14.43
CA VAL A 20 -15.76 1.17 14.36
C VAL A 20 -16.77 2.30 14.55
N ALA A 21 -17.93 2.21 13.90
CA ALA A 21 -18.96 3.24 14.00
C ALA A 21 -19.48 3.45 15.44
N THR A 22 -19.35 2.46 16.34
CA THR A 22 -19.69 2.59 17.76
C THR A 22 -18.57 3.20 18.62
N ARG A 23 -17.35 3.32 18.09
CA ARG A 23 -16.14 3.76 18.81
C ARG A 23 -15.59 5.10 18.34
N GLU A 24 -16.09 5.62 17.21
CA GLU A 24 -15.71 6.94 16.71
C GLU A 24 -16.02 8.05 17.73
N ASP A 25 -15.04 8.93 17.97
CA ASP A 25 -15.27 10.18 18.67
C ASP A 25 -16.13 11.11 17.79
N ALA A 26 -17.24 11.62 18.34
CA ALA A 26 -18.19 12.44 17.59
C ALA A 26 -17.59 13.79 17.11
N THR A 27 -16.52 14.26 17.75
CA THR A 27 -15.83 15.52 17.43
C THR A 27 -14.81 15.32 16.31
N TYR A 28 -14.03 14.23 16.40
CA TYR A 28 -12.89 14.03 15.51
C TYR A 28 -13.15 13.03 14.38
N GLY A 29 -14.18 12.19 14.49
CA GLY A 29 -14.55 11.18 13.50
C GLY A 29 -13.63 9.96 13.47
N TYR A 30 -12.78 9.76 14.49
CA TYR A 30 -11.91 8.60 14.66
C TYR A 30 -11.81 8.18 16.13
N ILE A 31 -11.23 7.00 16.40
CA ILE A 31 -11.08 6.47 17.76
C ILE A 31 -9.89 7.18 18.44
N ARG A 32 -10.19 8.11 19.36
CA ARG A 32 -9.19 8.99 20.00
C ARG A 32 -8.13 8.26 20.82
N GLU A 33 -8.46 7.08 21.35
CA GLU A 33 -7.56 6.24 22.18
C GLU A 33 -6.27 5.83 21.45
N TYR A 34 -6.25 5.87 20.10
CA TYR A 34 -5.10 5.47 19.29
C TYR A 34 -4.22 6.63 18.79
N GLY A 35 -4.61 7.90 18.99
CA GLY A 35 -3.72 9.07 18.84
C GLY A 35 -3.17 9.45 17.45
N HIS A 36 -3.28 8.60 16.42
CA HIS A 36 -2.72 8.88 15.09
C HIS A 36 -3.78 9.41 14.10
N PRO A 37 -3.54 10.52 13.38
CA PRO A 37 -4.43 11.00 12.32
C PRO A 37 -4.62 9.99 11.18
N MET A 38 -3.62 9.13 10.92
CA MET A 38 -3.61 8.12 9.86
C MET A 38 -4.89 7.27 9.79
N TYR A 39 -5.53 6.98 10.92
CA TYR A 39 -6.81 6.26 10.99
C TYR A 39 -7.89 6.88 10.08
N LEU A 40 -7.92 8.22 9.94
CA LEU A 40 -8.89 8.89 9.09
C LEU A 40 -8.77 8.48 7.62
N PHE A 41 -7.55 8.21 7.13
CA PHE A 41 -7.34 7.76 5.77
C PHE A 41 -7.93 6.36 5.56
N TYR A 42 -7.56 5.40 6.42
CA TYR A 42 -8.03 4.02 6.28
C TYR A 42 -9.53 3.88 6.51
N LEU A 43 -10.09 4.64 7.44
CA LEU A 43 -11.54 4.71 7.65
C LEU A 43 -12.25 5.35 6.47
N ALA A 44 -11.72 6.44 5.91
CA ALA A 44 -12.29 7.06 4.72
C ALA A 44 -12.33 6.05 3.56
N GLU A 45 -11.19 5.41 3.25
CA GLU A 45 -11.10 4.47 2.14
C GLU A 45 -11.96 3.22 2.35
N MET A 46 -11.97 2.65 3.56
CA MET A 46 -12.85 1.52 3.90
C MET A 46 -14.32 1.85 3.59
N HIS A 47 -14.79 3.00 4.07
CA HIS A 47 -16.17 3.42 3.90
C HIS A 47 -16.50 3.83 2.46
N ARG A 48 -15.54 4.41 1.73
CA ARG A 48 -15.68 4.73 0.31
C ARG A 48 -15.90 3.46 -0.51
N GLN A 49 -15.06 2.45 -0.31
CA GLN A 49 -15.17 1.15 -0.98
C GLN A 49 -16.47 0.43 -0.60
N LEU A 50 -16.84 0.40 0.68
CA LEU A 50 -18.13 -0.15 1.13
C LEU A 50 -19.31 0.56 0.44
N SER A 51 -19.27 1.88 0.33
CA SER A 51 -20.31 2.64 -0.39
C SER A 51 -20.41 2.22 -1.85
N GLN A 52 -19.29 1.99 -2.54
CA GLN A 52 -19.28 1.57 -3.95
C GLN A 52 -19.75 0.12 -4.12
N LEU A 53 -19.36 -0.77 -3.20
CA LEU A 53 -19.71 -2.20 -3.20
C LEU A 53 -21.18 -2.44 -2.90
N THR A 54 -21.79 -1.62 -2.04
CA THR A 54 -23.12 -1.91 -1.46
C THR A 54 -24.20 -0.93 -1.89
N GLY A 55 -23.82 0.29 -2.30
CA GLY A 55 -24.76 1.38 -2.54
C GLY A 55 -25.44 1.93 -1.28
N GLU A 56 -25.08 1.47 -0.09
CA GLU A 56 -25.74 1.87 1.16
C GLU A 56 -25.32 3.31 1.57
N PRO A 57 -26.28 4.26 1.72
CA PRO A 57 -25.96 5.67 1.94
C PRO A 57 -25.17 5.96 3.21
N GLN A 58 -25.30 5.12 4.25
CA GLN A 58 -24.60 5.30 5.51
C GLN A 58 -23.07 5.24 5.36
N TYR A 59 -22.56 4.42 4.43
CA TYR A 59 -21.13 4.29 4.19
C TYR A 59 -20.58 5.52 3.46
N ARG A 60 -21.32 6.06 2.48
CA ARG A 60 -20.97 7.35 1.86
C ARG A 60 -20.91 8.48 2.89
N ALA A 61 -21.90 8.53 3.79
CA ALA A 61 -21.94 9.54 4.83
C ALA A 61 -20.75 9.42 5.82
N LYS A 62 -20.34 8.19 6.16
CA LYS A 62 -19.15 7.94 6.98
C LYS A 62 -17.86 8.35 6.28
N TYR A 63 -17.71 7.99 5.00
CA TYR A 63 -16.58 8.41 4.17
C TYR A 63 -16.42 9.94 4.15
N LEU A 64 -17.49 10.66 3.79
CA LEU A 64 -17.43 12.12 3.70
C LEU A 64 -17.17 12.78 5.05
N ARG A 65 -17.68 12.24 6.16
CA ARG A 65 -17.33 12.71 7.51
C ARG A 65 -15.85 12.55 7.82
N ALA A 66 -15.24 11.41 7.50
CA ALA A 66 -13.81 11.20 7.73
C ALA A 66 -12.96 12.19 6.92
N VAL A 67 -13.31 12.44 5.65
CA VAL A 67 -12.61 13.44 4.82
C VAL A 67 -12.86 14.87 5.31
N ASP A 68 -14.07 15.20 5.76
CA ASP A 68 -14.36 16.50 6.37
C ASP A 68 -13.56 16.72 7.66
N SER A 69 -13.31 15.67 8.46
CA SER A 69 -12.39 15.72 9.59
C SER A 69 -10.95 16.01 9.16
N ILE A 70 -10.48 15.39 8.07
CA ILE A 70 -9.15 15.69 7.48
C ILE A 70 -9.06 17.18 7.11
N VAL A 71 -10.09 17.72 6.44
CA VAL A 71 -10.15 19.15 6.06
C VAL A 71 -10.12 20.05 7.29
N THR A 72 -10.93 19.73 8.31
CA THR A 72 -11.01 20.52 9.54
C THR A 72 -9.66 20.57 10.26
N GLN A 73 -8.99 19.42 10.39
CA GLN A 73 -7.70 19.31 11.07
C GLN A 73 -6.54 19.93 10.29
N ALA A 74 -6.69 20.12 8.98
CA ALA A 74 -5.69 20.81 8.16
C ALA A 74 -5.48 22.27 8.61
N HIS A 75 -6.53 22.91 9.14
CA HIS A 75 -6.49 24.32 9.56
C HIS A 75 -5.95 24.53 10.98
N GLU A 76 -6.12 23.55 11.88
CA GLU A 76 -5.85 23.73 13.31
C GLU A 76 -4.58 23.04 13.80
N LEU A 77 -4.10 21.98 13.12
CA LEU A 77 -3.05 21.13 13.67
C LEU A 77 -2.00 20.64 12.68
N ARG A 78 -2.03 21.00 11.39
CA ARG A 78 -1.11 20.40 10.39
C ARG A 78 -0.98 18.87 10.54
N TRP A 79 -2.10 18.20 10.86
CA TRP A 79 -2.18 16.76 11.13
C TRP A 79 -1.09 16.24 12.08
N GLN A 80 -0.86 16.88 13.21
CA GLN A 80 0.11 16.41 14.19
C GLN A 80 -0.33 15.12 14.91
N GLN A 81 0.63 14.27 15.25
CA GLN A 81 0.40 13.12 16.12
C GLN A 81 0.11 13.58 17.56
N TYR A 82 -0.88 12.96 18.21
CA TYR A 82 -1.15 13.18 19.63
C TYR A 82 -0.28 12.25 20.49
N ALA A 83 0.51 12.81 21.41
CA ALA A 83 1.46 12.07 22.23
C ALA A 83 0.84 11.44 23.51
N GLY A 84 -0.48 11.61 23.74
CA GLY A 84 -1.18 11.00 24.87
C GLY A 84 -1.20 11.85 26.15
N ASP A 85 -0.32 12.83 26.29
CA ASP A 85 -0.10 13.65 27.49
C ASP A 85 -0.64 15.10 27.37
N GLY A 86 -1.44 15.36 26.34
CA GLY A 86 -1.89 16.71 25.99
C GLY A 86 -0.97 17.44 25.01
N GLN A 87 0.16 16.83 24.60
CA GLN A 87 1.06 17.38 23.59
C GLN A 87 0.77 16.84 22.18
N TYR A 88 1.06 17.69 21.19
CA TYR A 88 1.05 17.35 19.78
C TYR A 88 2.49 17.43 19.27
N LEU A 89 2.92 16.42 18.50
CA LEU A 89 4.24 16.40 17.87
C LEU A 89 4.32 17.38 16.71
N ASP A 90 5.48 17.51 16.08
CA ASP A 90 5.60 18.30 14.86
C ASP A 90 4.79 17.69 13.70
N PRO A 91 4.39 18.50 12.70
CA PRO A 91 3.67 18.02 11.53
C PRO A 91 4.47 16.96 10.78
N ASP A 92 3.85 15.82 10.51
CA ASP A 92 4.51 14.70 9.82
C ASP A 92 4.16 14.69 8.32
N PRO A 93 5.14 14.70 7.40
CA PRO A 93 4.88 14.63 5.96
C PRO A 93 4.13 13.35 5.54
N LEU A 94 4.20 12.27 6.33
CA LEU A 94 3.46 11.03 6.11
C LEU A 94 1.95 11.27 5.98
N TYR A 95 1.37 12.07 6.88
CA TYR A 95 -0.07 12.33 6.85
C TYR A 95 -0.49 13.10 5.60
N THR A 96 0.38 13.97 5.08
CA THR A 96 0.15 14.59 3.76
C THR A 96 0.12 13.53 2.66
N GLY A 97 1.06 12.57 2.70
CA GLY A 97 1.11 11.47 1.75
C GLY A 97 -0.13 10.57 1.76
N LEU A 98 -0.79 10.41 2.90
CA LEU A 98 -2.04 9.65 3.01
C LEU A 98 -3.26 10.49 2.59
N PHE A 99 -3.42 11.67 3.17
CA PHE A 99 -4.65 12.44 3.06
C PHE A 99 -4.85 13.12 1.71
N VAL A 100 -3.78 13.42 0.97
CA VAL A 100 -3.93 14.00 -0.38
C VAL A 100 -4.76 13.08 -1.29
N GLU A 101 -4.61 11.77 -1.15
CA GLU A 101 -5.39 10.80 -1.92
C GLU A 101 -6.86 10.84 -1.54
N ALA A 102 -7.20 10.75 -0.25
CA ALA A 102 -8.58 10.81 0.24
C ALA A 102 -9.27 12.13 -0.16
N LEU A 103 -8.55 13.26 -0.12
CA LEU A 103 -9.06 14.57 -0.54
C LEU A 103 -9.32 14.63 -2.05
N LEU A 104 -8.41 14.11 -2.87
CA LEU A 104 -8.59 14.09 -4.32
C LEU A 104 -9.72 13.14 -4.75
N ASP A 105 -9.85 11.99 -4.09
CA ASP A 105 -10.98 11.07 -4.30
C ASP A 105 -12.30 11.75 -3.91
N ALA A 106 -12.34 12.47 -2.80
CA ALA A 106 -13.57 13.15 -2.37
C ALA A 106 -13.94 14.30 -3.32
N TYR A 107 -12.95 15.02 -3.83
CA TYR A 107 -13.17 16.03 -4.88
C TYR A 107 -13.75 15.39 -6.14
N HIS A 108 -13.22 14.26 -6.59
CA HIS A 108 -13.75 13.54 -7.74
C HIS A 108 -15.20 13.06 -7.51
N ASP A 109 -15.49 12.53 -6.33
CA ASP A 109 -16.78 11.94 -5.98
C ASP A 109 -17.89 12.98 -5.72
N THR A 110 -17.54 14.23 -5.43
CA THR A 110 -18.50 15.26 -5.00
C THR A 110 -18.48 16.54 -5.83
N GLY A 111 -17.36 16.86 -6.49
CA GLY A 111 -17.12 18.16 -7.11
C GLY A 111 -16.89 19.30 -6.12
N ASP A 112 -16.84 19.05 -4.81
CA ASP A 112 -16.66 20.10 -3.81
C ASP A 112 -15.20 20.60 -3.79
N ALA A 113 -15.01 21.83 -4.25
CA ALA A 113 -13.71 22.46 -4.36
C ALA A 113 -12.97 22.62 -3.01
N LYS A 114 -13.62 22.47 -1.86
CA LYS A 114 -12.93 22.50 -0.55
C LYS A 114 -11.86 21.41 -0.47
N TYR A 115 -12.17 20.19 -0.92
CA TYR A 115 -11.24 19.06 -0.84
C TYR A 115 -10.00 19.30 -1.72
N ARG A 116 -10.23 19.81 -2.94
CA ARG A 116 -9.14 20.17 -3.84
C ARG A 116 -8.27 21.29 -3.28
N ARG A 117 -8.86 22.35 -2.73
CA ARG A 117 -8.09 23.45 -2.10
C ARG A 117 -7.25 22.97 -0.93
N THR A 118 -7.79 22.08 -0.09
CA THR A 118 -7.03 21.49 1.03
C THR A 118 -5.87 20.63 0.52
N ALA A 119 -6.10 19.80 -0.51
CA ALA A 119 -5.04 18.99 -1.13
C ALA A 119 -3.92 19.87 -1.71
N ASP A 120 -4.29 20.91 -2.48
CA ASP A 120 -3.33 21.85 -3.06
C ASP A 120 -2.52 22.59 -1.98
N GLY A 121 -3.17 23.01 -0.89
CA GLY A 121 -2.49 23.66 0.23
C GLY A 121 -1.52 22.75 0.97
N ALA A 122 -1.90 21.48 1.21
CA ALA A 122 -1.02 20.50 1.84
C ALA A 122 0.21 20.19 0.98
N MET A 123 0.00 19.99 -0.33
CA MET A 123 1.11 19.73 -1.26
C MET A 123 2.02 20.95 -1.43
N ALA A 124 1.49 22.17 -1.43
CA ALA A 124 2.32 23.38 -1.47
C ALA A 124 3.22 23.54 -0.23
N ALA A 125 2.81 23.03 0.93
CA ALA A 125 3.59 23.08 2.17
C ALA A 125 4.64 21.95 2.27
N LEU A 126 4.40 20.81 1.63
CA LEU A 126 5.22 19.61 1.73
C LEU A 126 6.72 19.82 1.43
N PRO A 127 7.14 20.60 0.41
CA PRO A 127 8.56 20.84 0.15
C PRO A 127 9.32 21.41 1.36
N ALA A 128 8.68 22.31 2.13
CA ALA A 128 9.30 22.91 3.30
C ALA A 128 9.47 21.90 4.46
N MET A 129 8.59 20.90 4.54
CA MET A 129 8.68 19.81 5.52
C MET A 129 9.78 18.81 5.13
N LEU A 130 9.96 18.54 3.84
CA LEU A 130 10.95 17.59 3.32
C LEU A 130 12.36 18.17 3.21
N ALA A 131 12.51 19.49 3.10
CA ALA A 131 13.81 20.15 2.94
C ALA A 131 14.80 19.85 4.10
N PRO A 132 14.42 19.97 5.38
CA PRO A 132 15.32 19.68 6.51
C PRO A 132 15.40 18.20 6.88
N LEU A 133 14.56 17.34 6.29
CA LEU A 133 14.43 15.94 6.70
C LEU A 133 15.70 15.15 6.32
N ASP A 134 16.39 14.64 7.34
CA ASP A 134 17.34 13.55 7.16
C ASP A 134 16.55 12.26 6.86
N LEU A 135 16.88 11.58 5.76
CA LEU A 135 16.13 10.42 5.31
C LEU A 135 16.58 9.13 6.02
N ASP A 136 17.82 9.06 6.48
CA ASP A 136 18.40 7.86 7.10
C ASP A 136 17.60 7.29 8.30
N PRO A 137 17.10 8.11 9.25
CA PRO A 137 16.31 7.63 10.37
C PRO A 137 14.83 7.41 10.04
N VAL A 138 14.37 7.84 8.87
CA VAL A 138 12.94 7.79 8.53
C VAL A 138 12.60 6.40 7.97
N PRO A 139 11.50 5.79 8.44
CA PRO A 139 11.02 4.52 7.91
C PRO A 139 10.83 4.56 6.39
N LYS A 140 11.32 3.52 5.71
CA LYS A 140 11.20 3.36 4.27
C LYS A 140 9.75 3.46 3.78
N ASP A 141 8.81 2.80 4.46
CA ASP A 141 7.42 2.76 4.05
C ASP A 141 6.76 4.13 4.13
N ASP A 142 7.06 4.93 5.15
CA ASP A 142 6.63 6.33 5.23
C ASP A 142 7.13 7.15 4.03
N LEU A 143 8.43 7.01 3.73
CA LEU A 143 9.06 7.65 2.58
C LEU A 143 8.42 7.24 1.25
N VAL A 144 8.09 5.95 1.09
CA VAL A 144 7.38 5.43 -0.09
C VAL A 144 5.97 6.01 -0.18
N ILE A 145 5.23 6.09 0.93
CA ILE A 145 3.90 6.70 0.98
C ILE A 145 3.99 8.17 0.53
N ILE A 146 4.96 8.94 1.04
CA ILE A 146 5.15 10.34 0.68
C ILE A 146 5.49 10.50 -0.82
N ALA A 147 6.49 9.78 -1.32
CA ALA A 147 6.94 9.93 -2.70
C ALA A 147 5.88 9.46 -3.72
N SER A 148 5.18 8.36 -3.43
CA SER A 148 4.09 7.88 -4.28
C SER A 148 2.86 8.80 -4.25
N ALA A 149 2.63 9.51 -3.14
CA ALA A 149 1.58 10.52 -3.05
C ALA A 149 1.88 11.75 -3.91
N ILE A 150 3.14 12.19 -3.95
CA ILE A 150 3.58 13.25 -4.86
C ILE A 150 3.33 12.83 -6.31
N ALA A 151 3.62 11.57 -6.67
CA ALA A 151 3.30 11.05 -8.00
C ALA A 151 1.79 11.06 -8.29
N LEU A 152 0.97 10.59 -7.35
CA LEU A 152 -0.50 10.61 -7.45
C LEU A 152 -1.04 12.02 -7.66
N TYR A 153 -0.59 12.98 -6.84
CA TYR A 153 -0.98 14.37 -6.96
C TYR A 153 -0.54 14.96 -8.30
N ALA A 154 0.73 14.80 -8.68
CA ALA A 154 1.25 15.33 -9.93
C ALA A 154 0.52 14.79 -11.16
N ASP A 155 0.19 13.50 -11.17
CA ASP A 155 -0.57 12.88 -12.26
C ASP A 155 -2.01 13.40 -12.32
N ARG A 156 -2.75 13.37 -11.20
CA ARG A 156 -4.17 13.76 -11.17
C ARG A 156 -4.44 15.26 -11.29
N THR A 157 -3.42 16.09 -11.12
CA THR A 157 -3.52 17.55 -11.17
C THR A 157 -2.78 18.17 -12.32
N ASP A 158 -2.09 17.36 -13.13
CA ASP A 158 -1.12 17.81 -14.14
C ASP A 158 -0.02 18.74 -13.58
N SER A 159 0.22 18.72 -12.26
CA SER A 159 1.29 19.50 -11.64
C SER A 159 2.66 18.93 -12.01
N ARG A 160 3.56 19.82 -12.43
CA ARG A 160 4.97 19.50 -12.75
C ARG A 160 5.94 20.37 -11.96
N ASP A 161 5.52 20.80 -10.76
CA ASP A 161 6.33 21.65 -9.88
C ASP A 161 7.64 20.95 -9.47
N PRO A 162 8.81 21.46 -9.88
CA PRO A 162 10.10 20.89 -9.49
C PRO A 162 10.32 20.86 -7.97
N ALA A 163 9.70 21.78 -7.21
CA ALA A 163 9.80 21.82 -5.76
C ALA A 163 9.16 20.61 -5.09
N LEU A 164 8.21 19.93 -5.77
CA LEU A 164 7.60 18.68 -5.33
C LEU A 164 8.32 17.46 -5.91
N LEU A 165 8.60 17.48 -7.21
CA LEU A 165 9.15 16.32 -7.92
C LEU A 165 10.59 16.00 -7.51
N ALA A 166 11.43 17.02 -7.25
CA ALA A 166 12.82 16.79 -6.87
C ALA A 166 12.98 16.11 -5.49
N PRO A 167 12.23 16.49 -4.44
CA PRO A 167 12.19 15.73 -3.19
C PRO A 167 11.72 14.28 -3.37
N ALA A 168 10.67 14.03 -4.15
CA ALA A 168 10.19 12.67 -4.42
C ALA A 168 11.25 11.81 -5.12
N GLU A 169 11.95 12.35 -6.11
CA GLU A 169 13.06 11.69 -6.80
C GLU A 169 14.23 11.38 -5.84
N ARG A 170 14.54 12.30 -4.91
CA ARG A 170 15.54 12.06 -3.85
C ARG A 170 15.09 10.92 -2.93
N ILE A 171 13.84 10.94 -2.50
CA ILE A 171 13.26 9.91 -1.63
C ILE A 171 13.30 8.54 -2.33
N PHE A 172 12.82 8.43 -3.58
CA PHE A 172 12.85 7.18 -4.31
C PHE A 172 14.27 6.59 -4.42
N ARG A 173 15.26 7.43 -4.74
CA ARG A 173 16.67 6.99 -4.77
C ARG A 173 17.15 6.50 -3.41
N HIS A 174 16.79 7.20 -2.32
CA HIS A 174 17.16 6.80 -0.97
C HIS A 174 16.52 5.46 -0.58
N VAL A 175 15.19 5.32 -0.70
CA VAL A 175 14.52 4.07 -0.31
C VAL A 175 15.05 2.90 -1.14
N TRP A 176 15.34 3.11 -2.43
CA TRP A 176 15.94 2.07 -3.26
C TRP A 176 17.38 1.71 -2.90
N SER A 177 18.10 2.57 -2.18
CA SER A 177 19.43 2.24 -1.64
C SER A 177 19.34 1.28 -0.45
N LEU A 178 18.17 1.18 0.19
CA LEU A 178 17.87 0.24 1.27
C LEU A 178 17.44 -1.15 0.77
N HIS A 179 17.42 -1.39 -0.54
CA HIS A 179 17.03 -2.68 -1.11
C HIS A 179 18.28 -3.49 -1.50
N ASP A 180 18.40 -4.69 -0.96
CA ASP A 180 19.37 -5.69 -1.40
C ASP A 180 18.76 -6.56 -2.52
N PRO A 181 19.18 -6.36 -3.78
CA PRO A 181 18.63 -7.11 -4.91
C PRO A 181 19.01 -8.59 -4.92
N ALA A 182 20.04 -9.01 -4.18
CA ALA A 182 20.44 -10.42 -4.14
C ALA A 182 19.51 -11.25 -3.25
N THR A 183 18.98 -10.64 -2.19
CA THR A 183 18.11 -11.31 -1.20
C THR A 183 16.65 -10.89 -1.30
N GLY A 184 16.34 -9.84 -2.06
CA GLY A 184 15.00 -9.25 -2.12
C GLY A 184 14.58 -8.56 -0.81
N ARG A 185 15.51 -8.36 0.13
CA ARG A 185 15.27 -7.68 1.40
C ARG A 185 15.28 -6.18 1.19
N TRP A 186 14.27 -5.52 1.70
CA TRP A 186 14.10 -4.07 1.65
C TRP A 186 14.00 -3.53 3.06
N TYR A 187 15.16 -3.20 3.61
CA TYR A 187 15.36 -2.87 5.01
C TYR A 187 14.47 -1.70 5.45
N TYR A 188 14.04 -1.72 6.71
CA TYR A 188 13.18 -0.69 7.29
C TYR A 188 13.82 0.70 7.27
N SER A 189 15.12 0.76 7.57
CA SER A 189 15.91 2.00 7.65
C SER A 189 17.38 1.76 7.28
N ALA A 190 18.17 2.83 7.20
CA ALA A 190 19.61 2.74 6.97
C ALA A 190 20.34 2.01 8.12
N ASP A 191 19.86 2.16 9.36
CA ASP A 191 20.40 1.44 10.53
C ASP A 191 20.17 -0.06 10.44
N GLU A 192 18.97 -0.46 10.03
CA GLU A 192 18.62 -1.88 9.86
C GLU A 192 19.52 -2.53 8.79
N LEU A 193 19.72 -1.85 7.66
CA LEU A 193 20.65 -2.28 6.61
C LEU A 193 22.09 -2.43 7.13
N ARG A 194 22.60 -1.45 7.89
CA ARG A 194 23.97 -1.50 8.46
C ARG A 194 24.16 -2.69 9.40
N GLN A 195 23.12 -3.06 10.14
CA GLN A 195 23.14 -4.18 11.07
C GLN A 195 22.86 -5.53 10.39
N GLY A 196 22.37 -5.52 9.15
CA GLY A 196 21.91 -6.71 8.45
C GLY A 196 20.71 -7.38 9.12
N LEU A 197 19.93 -6.62 9.89
CA LEU A 197 18.75 -7.12 10.61
C LEU A 197 17.56 -7.22 9.66
N TYR A 198 16.89 -8.36 9.58
CA TYR A 198 15.66 -8.49 8.81
C TYR A 198 14.82 -9.58 9.46
N ASN A 199 13.65 -9.22 9.97
CA ASN A 199 12.75 -10.11 10.70
C ASN A 199 11.29 -9.95 10.20
N GLY A 200 10.33 -10.59 10.87
CA GLY A 200 8.91 -10.49 10.53
C GLY A 200 8.37 -9.05 10.51
N SER A 201 8.84 -8.17 11.40
CA SER A 201 8.48 -6.75 11.40
C SER A 201 9.05 -6.03 10.17
N SER A 202 10.32 -6.27 9.83
CA SER A 202 10.93 -5.74 8.60
C SER A 202 10.17 -6.19 7.34
N ALA A 203 9.74 -7.46 7.30
CA ALA A 203 8.94 -8.02 6.21
C ALA A 203 7.55 -7.40 6.12
N TYR A 204 6.90 -7.13 7.25
CA TYR A 204 5.64 -6.39 7.30
C TYR A 204 5.80 -4.98 6.70
N TYR A 205 6.82 -4.22 7.10
CA TYR A 205 7.05 -2.89 6.54
C TYR A 205 7.46 -2.92 5.06
N GLN A 206 8.17 -3.96 4.62
CA GLN A 206 8.41 -4.21 3.19
C GLN A 206 7.10 -4.46 2.44
N LEU A 207 6.19 -5.26 3.00
CA LEU A 207 4.87 -5.49 2.42
C LEU A 207 4.06 -4.19 2.33
N SER A 208 4.02 -3.39 3.40
CA SER A 208 3.33 -2.09 3.43
C SER A 208 3.82 -1.16 2.32
N ALA A 209 5.14 -0.94 2.22
CA ALA A 209 5.74 -0.12 1.15
C ALA A 209 5.42 -0.68 -0.25
N THR A 210 5.51 -2.00 -0.41
CA THR A 210 5.21 -2.68 -1.68
C THR A 210 3.75 -2.50 -2.06
N LEU A 211 2.83 -2.62 -1.10
CA LEU A 211 1.39 -2.47 -1.30
C LEU A 211 1.04 -1.05 -1.73
N PHE A 212 1.60 -0.01 -1.11
CA PHE A 212 1.39 1.38 -1.54
C PHE A 212 1.94 1.65 -2.95
N LEU A 213 3.09 1.08 -3.31
CA LEU A 213 3.62 1.18 -4.68
C LEU A 213 2.76 0.44 -5.70
N MET A 214 2.24 -0.72 -5.35
CA MET A 214 1.27 -1.42 -6.18
C MET A 214 0.02 -0.56 -6.38
N HIS A 215 -0.59 -0.11 -5.28
CA HIS A 215 -1.80 0.70 -5.26
C HIS A 215 -1.69 1.98 -6.11
N ARG A 216 -0.54 2.66 -6.05
CA ARG A 216 -0.28 3.92 -6.78
C ARG A 216 0.57 3.74 -8.05
N SER A 217 0.71 2.51 -8.53
CA SER A 217 1.70 2.14 -9.56
C SER A 217 1.53 2.91 -10.87
N GLU A 218 0.30 3.18 -11.30
CA GLU A 218 0.01 3.93 -12.53
C GLU A 218 0.47 5.39 -12.44
N HIS A 219 0.29 6.02 -11.27
CA HIS A 219 0.74 7.39 -11.04
C HIS A 219 2.27 7.46 -10.97
N VAL A 220 2.91 6.49 -10.30
CA VAL A 220 4.38 6.36 -10.28
C VAL A 220 4.91 6.10 -11.69
N ARG A 221 4.23 5.29 -12.50
CA ARG A 221 4.59 5.04 -13.91
C ARG A 221 4.54 6.31 -14.76
N ALA A 222 3.51 7.14 -14.57
CA ALA A 222 3.32 8.37 -15.32
C ALA A 222 4.36 9.45 -14.97
N VAL A 223 4.71 9.59 -13.69
CA VAL A 223 5.56 10.69 -13.20
C VAL A 223 7.03 10.28 -13.03
N PHE A 224 7.29 9.04 -12.57
CA PHE A 224 8.62 8.52 -12.26
C PHE A 224 8.86 7.15 -12.94
N PRO A 225 8.89 7.09 -14.29
CA PRO A 225 8.90 5.83 -15.04
C PRO A 225 10.11 4.95 -14.73
N HIS A 226 11.27 5.53 -14.40
CA HIS A 226 12.47 4.77 -14.00
C HIS A 226 12.27 4.04 -12.67
N HIS A 227 11.66 4.69 -11.67
CA HIS A 227 11.37 4.08 -10.37
C HIS A 227 10.27 3.02 -10.49
N TYR A 228 9.25 3.26 -11.32
CA TYR A 228 8.26 2.24 -11.66
C TYR A 228 8.89 1.00 -12.31
N ALA A 229 9.77 1.18 -13.29
CA ALA A 229 10.44 0.06 -13.96
C ALA A 229 11.29 -0.76 -12.97
N ARG A 230 12.03 -0.09 -12.08
CA ARG A 230 12.79 -0.74 -11.01
C ARG A 230 11.89 -1.49 -10.04
N PHE A 231 10.80 -0.85 -9.58
CA PHE A 231 9.82 -1.47 -8.70
C PHE A 231 9.27 -2.76 -9.30
N ARG A 232 8.78 -2.69 -10.55
CA ARG A 232 8.21 -3.81 -11.27
C ARG A 232 9.21 -4.97 -11.42
N GLN A 233 10.49 -4.66 -11.71
CA GLN A 233 11.53 -5.67 -11.83
C GLN A 233 11.81 -6.36 -10.48
N ALA A 234 11.80 -5.60 -9.38
CA ALA A 234 12.06 -6.12 -8.04
C ALA A 234 10.84 -6.81 -7.40
N LEU A 235 9.62 -6.54 -7.87
CA LEU A 235 8.38 -6.99 -7.23
C LEU A 235 8.31 -8.51 -6.98
N PRO A 236 8.70 -9.40 -7.92
CA PRO A 236 8.69 -10.85 -7.65
C PRO A 236 9.63 -11.25 -6.50
N THR A 237 10.83 -10.67 -6.44
CA THR A 237 11.78 -10.97 -5.35
C THR A 237 11.34 -10.35 -4.04
N LEU A 238 10.79 -9.13 -4.06
CA LEU A 238 10.24 -8.47 -2.87
C LEU A 238 9.13 -9.31 -2.23
N LEU A 239 8.18 -9.81 -3.02
CA LEU A 239 7.07 -10.60 -2.49
C LEU A 239 7.46 -12.03 -2.12
N SER A 240 8.41 -12.65 -2.84
CA SER A 240 8.94 -13.96 -2.44
C SER A 240 9.65 -13.89 -1.08
N THR A 241 10.43 -12.83 -0.82
CA THR A 241 11.08 -12.62 0.48
C THR A 241 10.06 -12.33 1.58
N VAL A 242 8.98 -11.59 1.28
CA VAL A 242 7.87 -11.40 2.22
C VAL A 242 7.19 -12.74 2.53
N GLU A 243 6.90 -13.55 1.51
CA GLU A 243 6.23 -14.84 1.66
C GLU A 243 7.00 -15.79 2.59
N SER A 244 8.33 -15.79 2.50
CA SER A 244 9.17 -16.65 3.35
C SER A 244 9.14 -16.30 4.84
N GLU A 245 8.68 -15.10 5.21
CA GLU A 245 8.59 -14.62 6.59
C GLU A 245 7.16 -14.73 7.16
N LEU A 246 6.20 -15.23 6.38
CA LEU A 246 4.82 -15.41 6.83
C LEU A 246 4.70 -16.51 7.87
N LEU A 247 3.93 -16.23 8.91
CA LEU A 247 3.49 -17.24 9.87
C LEU A 247 2.42 -18.15 9.24
N PRO A 248 2.13 -19.34 9.82
CA PRO A 248 1.06 -20.21 9.33
C PRO A 248 -0.33 -19.55 9.24
N SER A 249 -0.56 -18.52 10.06
CA SER A 249 -1.76 -17.67 10.07
C SER A 249 -1.90 -16.76 8.84
N GLY A 250 -0.79 -16.55 8.12
CA GLY A 250 -0.65 -15.58 7.03
C GLY A 250 -0.36 -14.14 7.50
N GLY A 251 -0.08 -13.91 8.79
CA GLY A 251 0.45 -12.65 9.32
C GLY A 251 1.97 -12.70 9.56
N PHE A 252 2.48 -11.73 10.31
CA PHE A 252 3.88 -11.68 10.75
C PHE A 252 4.01 -11.64 12.26
N SER A 253 5.18 -12.07 12.75
CA SER A 253 5.63 -11.70 14.09
C SER A 253 6.10 -10.26 14.06
N PHE A 254 5.47 -9.39 14.85
CA PHE A 254 5.72 -7.95 14.81
C PHE A 254 6.52 -7.49 16.03
N GLU A 255 6.01 -7.77 17.22
CA GLU A 255 6.61 -7.43 18.52
C GLU A 255 6.33 -8.53 19.55
N PRO A 256 6.99 -8.55 20.72
CA PRO A 256 6.76 -9.59 21.73
C PRO A 256 5.29 -9.73 22.17
N ASP A 257 4.55 -8.62 22.24
CA ASP A 257 3.13 -8.60 22.60
C ASP A 257 2.20 -8.92 21.40
N TYR A 258 2.75 -8.90 20.19
CA TYR A 258 2.06 -9.18 18.92
C TYR A 258 2.82 -10.24 18.11
N PRO A 259 2.91 -11.47 18.63
CA PRO A 259 3.68 -12.55 18.00
C PRO A 259 3.06 -13.07 16.69
N ASP A 260 1.80 -12.73 16.42
CA ASP A 260 1.08 -13.00 15.17
C ASP A 260 0.06 -11.87 14.92
N TYR A 261 0.49 -10.86 14.18
CA TYR A 261 -0.22 -9.59 14.08
C TYR A 261 -1.38 -9.65 13.08
N THR A 262 -2.62 -9.60 13.59
CA THR A 262 -3.84 -9.81 12.79
C THR A 262 -4.03 -8.82 11.63
N GLU A 263 -3.72 -7.54 11.82
CA GLU A 263 -3.87 -6.51 10.78
C GLU A 263 -3.02 -6.84 9.55
N SER A 264 -1.80 -7.34 9.77
CA SER A 264 -0.88 -7.67 8.69
C SER A 264 -1.41 -8.77 7.78
N ALA A 265 -2.19 -9.73 8.31
CA ALA A 265 -2.77 -10.80 7.52
C ALA A 265 -3.74 -10.25 6.46
N ALA A 266 -4.51 -9.21 6.77
CA ALA A 266 -5.41 -8.59 5.79
C ALA A 266 -4.63 -7.86 4.67
N GLN A 267 -3.50 -7.23 5.00
CA GLN A 267 -2.63 -6.62 4.00
C GLN A 267 -2.00 -7.68 3.09
N VAL A 268 -1.56 -8.83 3.64
CA VAL A 268 -1.06 -9.98 2.87
C VAL A 268 -2.14 -10.47 1.91
N LEU A 269 -3.38 -10.64 2.38
CA LEU A 269 -4.51 -11.08 1.55
C LEU A 269 -4.69 -10.19 0.32
N TRP A 270 -4.66 -8.87 0.50
CA TRP A 270 -4.82 -7.93 -0.61
C TRP A 270 -3.59 -7.86 -1.51
N ALA A 271 -2.39 -7.81 -0.96
CA ALA A 271 -1.15 -7.75 -1.72
C ALA A 271 -0.98 -8.95 -2.66
N PHE A 272 -1.21 -10.17 -2.16
CA PHE A 272 -1.08 -11.37 -2.98
C PHE A 272 -2.22 -11.52 -3.98
N GLU A 273 -3.42 -10.98 -3.70
CA GLU A 273 -4.48 -10.89 -4.71
C GLU A 273 -4.12 -9.98 -5.88
N ILE A 274 -3.50 -8.82 -5.61
CA ILE A 274 -2.98 -7.93 -6.64
C ILE A 274 -1.86 -8.63 -7.43
N TYR A 275 -0.92 -9.25 -6.72
CA TYR A 275 0.24 -9.91 -7.31
C TYR A 275 -0.16 -11.06 -8.24
N ASP A 276 -1.06 -11.94 -7.79
CA ASP A 276 -1.61 -13.04 -8.59
C ASP A 276 -2.18 -12.57 -9.92
N ARG A 277 -2.94 -11.47 -9.89
CA ARG A 277 -3.53 -10.90 -11.11
C ARG A 277 -2.48 -10.31 -12.04
N ALA A 278 -1.45 -9.67 -11.50
CA ALA A 278 -0.44 -8.99 -12.29
C ALA A 278 0.58 -9.95 -12.92
N PHE A 279 0.91 -11.05 -12.22
CA PHE A 279 1.96 -11.99 -12.64
C PHE A 279 1.43 -13.38 -13.00
N ALA A 280 0.11 -13.58 -12.97
CA ALA A 280 -0.53 -14.88 -13.19
C ALA A 280 0.02 -15.98 -12.26
N THR A 281 0.33 -15.61 -11.01
CA THR A 281 0.63 -16.56 -9.93
C THR A 281 -0.64 -17.02 -9.23
N ASP A 282 -0.53 -18.02 -8.36
CA ASP A 282 -1.67 -18.54 -7.59
C ASP A 282 -1.28 -18.80 -6.14
N HIS A 283 -1.77 -17.93 -5.24
CA HIS A 283 -1.62 -18.10 -3.78
C HIS A 283 -2.95 -18.43 -3.11
N GLN A 284 -3.81 -19.22 -3.76
CA GLN A 284 -5.16 -19.49 -3.26
C GLN A 284 -5.20 -20.14 -1.87
N GLU A 285 -4.33 -21.10 -1.59
CA GLU A 285 -4.26 -21.75 -0.28
C GLU A 285 -3.89 -20.77 0.84
N LEU A 286 -2.95 -19.85 0.58
CA LEU A 286 -2.58 -18.80 1.52
C LEU A 286 -3.78 -17.89 1.82
N LYS A 287 -4.47 -17.43 0.76
CA LYS A 287 -5.64 -16.56 0.89
C LYS A 287 -6.78 -17.23 1.67
N ASP A 288 -7.01 -18.53 1.47
CA ASP A 288 -8.01 -19.29 2.22
C ASP A 288 -7.67 -19.42 3.70
N ARG A 289 -6.40 -19.69 4.03
CA ARG A 289 -5.93 -19.73 5.41
C ARG A 289 -6.10 -18.38 6.10
N ILE A 290 -5.76 -17.28 5.42
CA ILE A 290 -5.92 -15.93 5.97
C ILE A 290 -7.39 -15.63 6.26
N VAL A 291 -8.31 -15.88 5.32
CA VAL A 291 -9.74 -15.62 5.52
C VAL A 291 -10.28 -16.43 6.70
N ALA A 292 -9.94 -17.72 6.79
CA ALA A 292 -10.33 -18.56 7.92
C ALA A 292 -9.77 -18.04 9.26
N ASN A 293 -8.52 -17.56 9.26
CA ASN A 293 -7.90 -16.98 10.45
C ASN A 293 -8.61 -15.69 10.89
N LEU A 294 -8.92 -14.79 9.96
CA LEU A 294 -9.64 -13.55 10.24
C LEU A 294 -11.06 -13.82 10.77
N GLN A 295 -11.77 -14.80 10.21
CA GLN A 295 -13.07 -15.24 10.72
C GLN A 295 -13.00 -15.71 12.17
N ARG A 296 -11.96 -16.46 12.52
CA ARG A 296 -11.72 -16.96 13.88
C ARG A 296 -11.39 -15.84 14.87
N LEU A 297 -10.68 -14.81 14.42
CA LEU A 297 -10.21 -13.70 15.25
C LEU A 297 -11.23 -12.56 15.38
N GLN A 298 -12.31 -12.56 14.58
CA GLN A 298 -13.37 -11.55 14.69
C GLN A 298 -14.34 -11.91 15.83
N HIS A 299 -14.47 -11.02 16.81
CA HIS A 299 -15.41 -11.15 17.91
C HIS A 299 -16.86 -10.92 17.48
N GLY A 300 -17.81 -11.24 18.36
CA GLY A 300 -19.25 -11.07 18.14
C GLY A 300 -19.66 -9.65 17.75
N ASP A 301 -19.04 -8.65 18.36
CA ASP A 301 -19.29 -7.22 18.14
C ASP A 301 -18.66 -6.66 16.85
N GLY A 302 -17.86 -7.45 16.14
CA GLY A 302 -17.19 -7.07 14.90
C GLY A 302 -15.74 -6.61 15.04
N SER A 303 -15.25 -6.43 16.27
CA SER A 303 -13.83 -6.17 16.54
C SER A 303 -12.96 -7.38 16.21
N PHE A 304 -11.65 -7.17 16.02
CA PHE A 304 -10.67 -8.24 15.86
C PHE A 304 -9.72 -8.30 17.04
N SER A 305 -9.33 -9.49 17.47
CA SER A 305 -8.19 -9.64 18.37
C SER A 305 -6.91 -9.19 17.66
N ALA A 306 -6.06 -8.40 18.32
CA ALA A 306 -4.80 -7.94 17.71
C ALA A 306 -3.79 -9.07 17.42
N THR A 307 -3.88 -10.16 18.19
CA THR A 307 -3.10 -11.40 18.06
C THR A 307 -3.93 -12.57 18.62
N PRO A 308 -3.75 -13.83 18.18
CA PRO A 308 -4.46 -14.98 18.72
C PRO A 308 -4.36 -15.10 20.25
N GLY A 309 -5.50 -15.26 20.91
CA GLY A 309 -5.57 -15.44 22.36
C GLY A 309 -5.54 -14.13 23.17
N SER A 310 -5.37 -12.98 22.52
CA SER A 310 -5.49 -11.67 23.16
C SER A 310 -6.95 -11.23 23.29
N SER A 311 -7.29 -10.62 24.42
CA SER A 311 -8.55 -9.88 24.61
C SER A 311 -8.45 -8.42 24.14
N THR A 312 -7.25 -7.97 23.74
CA THR A 312 -7.04 -6.62 23.20
C THR A 312 -7.64 -6.53 21.79
N THR A 313 -8.63 -5.65 21.64
CA THR A 313 -9.35 -5.37 20.39
C THR A 313 -8.83 -4.15 19.64
N GLY A 314 -7.84 -3.46 20.21
CA GLY A 314 -7.14 -2.36 19.54
C GLY A 314 -6.15 -2.90 18.53
N LEU A 315 -6.53 -2.86 17.26
CA LEU A 315 -5.60 -3.04 16.16
C LEU A 315 -4.58 -1.89 16.19
N MET A 316 -3.30 -2.23 16.19
CA MET A 316 -2.21 -1.27 16.42
C MET A 316 -2.10 -0.20 15.32
N TYR A 317 -1.52 0.96 15.69
CA TYR A 317 -0.98 2.08 14.89
C TYR A 317 -1.82 2.66 13.73
N SER A 318 -2.31 1.81 12.85
CA SER A 318 -2.85 2.14 11.55
C SER A 318 -4.29 1.64 11.39
N ASP A 319 -4.63 0.48 12.00
CA ASP A 319 -5.93 -0.20 11.83
C ASP A 319 -6.33 -0.33 10.36
N ALA A 320 -5.35 -0.70 9.53
CA ALA A 320 -5.47 -0.86 8.10
C ALA A 320 -6.28 -2.11 7.68
N ILE A 321 -6.81 -2.89 8.64
CA ILE A 321 -7.58 -4.11 8.34
C ILE A 321 -8.79 -3.78 7.46
N GLY A 322 -9.52 -2.72 7.79
CA GLY A 322 -10.72 -2.30 7.08
C GLY A 322 -10.40 -1.87 5.66
N TRP A 323 -9.31 -1.13 5.48
CA TRP A 323 -8.80 -0.71 4.18
C TRP A 323 -8.39 -1.89 3.31
N ALA A 324 -7.60 -2.82 3.84
CA ALA A 324 -7.10 -3.96 3.09
C ALA A 324 -8.24 -4.92 2.69
N LEU A 325 -9.16 -5.24 3.60
CA LEU A 325 -10.32 -6.08 3.30
C LEU A 325 -11.23 -5.43 2.27
N ALA A 326 -11.50 -4.13 2.39
CA ALA A 326 -12.35 -3.42 1.44
C ALA A 326 -11.77 -3.41 0.03
N ASN A 327 -10.45 -3.18 -0.10
CA ASN A 327 -9.80 -3.23 -1.40
C ASN A 327 -9.68 -4.65 -1.97
N TRP A 328 -9.47 -5.67 -1.13
CA TRP A 328 -9.51 -7.06 -1.58
C TRP A 328 -10.88 -7.43 -2.15
N VAL A 329 -11.97 -7.06 -1.47
CA VAL A 329 -13.34 -7.28 -1.97
C VAL A 329 -13.57 -6.51 -3.26
N ALA A 330 -13.20 -5.22 -3.32
CA ALA A 330 -13.33 -4.40 -4.52
C ALA A 330 -12.57 -4.98 -5.72
N ALA A 331 -11.40 -5.59 -5.51
CA ALA A 331 -10.67 -6.29 -6.56
C ALA A 331 -11.49 -7.43 -7.18
N GLN A 332 -12.34 -8.13 -6.41
CA GLN A 332 -13.22 -9.19 -6.94
C GLN A 332 -14.29 -8.67 -7.91
N TYR A 333 -14.51 -7.35 -7.97
CA TYR A 333 -15.48 -6.70 -8.84
C TYR A 333 -14.77 -5.73 -9.81
N PRO A 334 -14.32 -6.18 -11.00
CA PRO A 334 -13.54 -5.36 -11.93
C PRO A 334 -14.20 -4.06 -12.40
N ARG A 335 -15.52 -3.93 -12.27
CA ARG A 335 -16.26 -2.69 -12.57
C ARG A 335 -16.21 -1.65 -11.46
N LEU A 336 -15.88 -2.08 -10.24
CA LEU A 336 -15.85 -1.26 -9.03
C LEU A 336 -14.43 -1.00 -8.55
N SER A 337 -13.44 -1.81 -8.96
CA SER A 337 -12.06 -1.58 -8.58
C SER A 337 -11.54 -0.28 -9.21
N PRO A 338 -11.22 0.76 -8.40
CA PRO A 338 -10.69 2.03 -8.91
C PRO A 338 -9.24 1.91 -9.37
N VAL A 339 -8.60 0.75 -9.14
CA VAL A 339 -7.24 0.46 -9.57
C VAL A 339 -7.32 -0.34 -10.88
N PRO A 340 -7.18 0.30 -12.06
CA PRO A 340 -6.86 -0.43 -13.27
C PRO A 340 -5.44 -0.97 -13.12
N PHE A 341 -5.29 -2.09 -12.42
CA PHE A 341 -4.01 -2.77 -12.27
C PHE A 341 -3.64 -3.34 -13.63
N ARG A 342 -2.95 -2.55 -14.45
CA ARG A 342 -2.35 -2.97 -15.72
C ARG A 342 -0.84 -2.87 -15.55
N ILE A 343 -0.26 -3.77 -14.76
CA ILE A 343 1.13 -4.14 -15.00
C ILE A 343 1.15 -4.77 -16.40
N ALA A 344 1.42 -3.96 -17.42
CA ALA A 344 1.52 -4.43 -18.78
C ALA A 344 2.73 -5.37 -18.85
N LEU A 345 2.49 -6.69 -18.81
CA LEU A 345 3.52 -7.69 -19.04
C LEU A 345 4.29 -7.33 -20.32
N PRO A 346 5.62 -7.52 -20.39
CA PRO A 346 6.25 -7.44 -21.69
C PRO A 346 5.58 -8.53 -22.52
N VAL A 347 5.11 -8.19 -23.72
CA VAL A 347 4.93 -9.23 -24.73
C VAL A 347 6.30 -9.88 -24.84
N VAL A 348 6.47 -11.08 -24.31
CA VAL A 348 7.59 -11.93 -24.66
C VAL A 348 7.36 -12.23 -26.13
N GLY A 349 7.88 -11.35 -26.98
CA GLY A 349 7.87 -11.51 -28.41
C GLY A 349 8.61 -12.80 -28.70
N GLY A 350 7.84 -13.81 -29.08
CA GLY A 350 8.40 -15.01 -29.69
C GLY A 350 9.27 -14.60 -30.88
N ASN A 351 10.44 -15.22 -30.94
CA ASN A 351 11.29 -15.40 -32.12
C ASN A 351 10.66 -14.93 -33.44
N SER A 352 11.15 -13.83 -34.00
CA SER A 352 11.16 -13.65 -35.46
C SER A 352 12.16 -12.61 -35.97
N ASP A 353 13.34 -12.47 -35.35
CA ASP A 353 14.49 -11.94 -36.10
C ASP A 353 15.22 -13.10 -36.79
N ARG A 354 14.57 -13.60 -37.85
CA ARG A 354 15.28 -14.30 -38.91
C ARG A 354 16.12 -13.26 -39.67
N PRO A 355 17.44 -13.42 -39.80
CA PRO A 355 18.19 -12.61 -40.75
C PRO A 355 17.78 -13.02 -42.18
N PRO A 356 17.70 -12.07 -43.13
CA PRO A 356 17.29 -12.38 -44.49
C PRO A 356 18.43 -13.10 -45.23
N GLU A 357 18.19 -14.35 -45.60
CA GLU A 357 18.95 -15.03 -46.65
C GLU A 357 18.63 -14.38 -48.00
N SER A 358 19.64 -13.77 -48.63
CA SER A 358 20.08 -14.15 -49.98
C SER A 358 21.19 -13.22 -50.50
N ALA A 359 22.38 -13.79 -50.66
CA ALA A 359 23.17 -13.66 -51.88
C ALA A 359 24.31 -14.70 -51.85
N LEU A 360 24.03 -15.82 -52.52
CA LEU A 360 24.95 -16.72 -53.23
C LEU A 360 26.38 -16.17 -53.44
N VAL A 361 27.41 -16.98 -53.12
CA VAL A 361 28.54 -17.32 -54.03
C VAL A 361 29.23 -18.63 -53.55
N THR A 362 29.03 -19.68 -54.36
CA THR A 362 29.87 -20.85 -54.72
C THR A 362 30.55 -21.79 -53.69
N ARG A 363 30.12 -23.08 -53.76
CA ARG A 363 30.86 -24.36 -53.91
C ARG A 363 32.40 -24.30 -53.73
N GLN A 364 33.11 -25.19 -53.02
CA GLN A 364 33.11 -26.67 -53.04
C GLN A 364 34.11 -27.23 -51.93
N PRO A 365 34.48 -28.54 -51.81
CA PRO A 365 34.06 -29.42 -50.69
C PRO A 365 35.17 -30.05 -49.82
N ALA A 366 34.73 -30.65 -48.69
CA ALA A 366 35.21 -31.84 -47.95
C ALA A 366 36.71 -32.08 -47.63
N SER A 367 37.04 -32.21 -46.34
CA SER A 367 37.78 -33.37 -45.79
C SER A 367 38.03 -33.31 -44.26
N HIS A 368 37.65 -34.41 -43.59
CA HIS A 368 38.33 -35.11 -42.47
C HIS A 368 38.51 -34.47 -41.06
N SER A 369 37.97 -35.21 -40.07
CA SER A 369 38.33 -35.27 -38.63
C SER A 369 39.79 -35.72 -38.40
N PRO A 370 40.24 -36.00 -37.15
CA PRO A 370 40.29 -35.24 -35.89
C PRO A 370 41.75 -35.14 -35.34
N ASN A 371 41.98 -34.39 -34.25
CA ASN A 371 42.78 -34.79 -33.05
C ASN A 371 43.39 -33.63 -32.26
N VAL A 372 43.19 -33.71 -30.94
CA VAL A 372 44.20 -33.64 -29.87
C VAL A 372 45.31 -32.58 -30.00
N GLN A 373 45.26 -31.59 -29.11
CA GLN A 373 46.22 -31.44 -28.00
C GLN A 373 45.60 -30.65 -26.85
#